data_AF-A0A933CR66-F1
#
_entry.id   AF-A0A933CR66-F1
#
_cell.length_a   1.000
_cell.length_b   1.000
_cell.length_c   1.000
_cell.angle_alpha   90.00
_cell.angle_beta   90.00
_cell.angle_gamma   90.00
#
_symmetry.space_group_name_H-M   'P 1'
#
loop_
_entity.id
_entity.type
_entity.pdbx_description
1 polymer ?
#
loop_
_entity_poly.entity_id
_entity_poly.type
_entity_poly.pdbx_seq_one_letter_code
_entity_poly.pdbx_strand_id
1 'polypeptide(L)' 'MFGLGIQELVIILIIALVIFGPGKLPQIGSGLGKAIRDFKKAVTGEEGEEPGKEEKAKEASKELPR' A
#
# COMPACT_ATOMS: atom_id res chain seq x y z
N MET A 1 -20.62 13.24 22.32
CA MET A 1 -19.45 14.06 22.73
C MET A 1 -18.20 13.26 22.39
N PHE A 2 -17.21 13.87 21.72
CA PHE A 2 -16.06 13.25 21.05
C PHE A 2 -16.40 12.45 19.78
N GLY A 3 -16.79 13.16 18.72
CA GLY A 3 -16.56 12.67 17.37
C GLY A 3 -15.12 12.98 17.00
N LEU A 4 -14.26 11.96 16.91
CA LEU A 4 -12.95 12.13 16.29
C LEU A 4 -13.19 12.53 14.84
N GLY A 5 -13.01 13.81 14.54
CA GLY A 5 -13.12 14.33 13.21
C GLY A 5 -11.94 13.88 12.36
N ILE A 6 -12.07 14.09 11.05
CA ILE A 6 -10.96 13.88 10.11
C ILE A 6 -9.74 14.71 10.55
N GLN A 7 -9.95 15.89 11.12
CA GLN A 7 -8.90 16.79 11.57
C GLN A 7 -8.06 16.20 12.72
N GLU A 8 -8.70 15.62 13.74
CA GLU A 8 -8.00 14.95 14.83
C GLU A 8 -7.24 13.70 14.34
N LEU A 9 -7.84 12.92 13.43
CA LEU A 9 -7.17 11.77 12.82
C LEU A 9 -5.92 12.17 12.04
N VAL A 10 -5.96 13.29 11.29
CA VAL A 10 -4.80 13.80 10.56
C VAL A 10 -3.69 14.24 11.53
N ILE A 11 -4.02 14.89 12.64
CA ILE A 11 -3.02 15.27 13.66
C ILE A 11 -2.35 14.03 14.25
N ILE A 12 -3.14 13.02 14.61
CA ILE A 12 -2.61 11.75 15.14
C ILE A 12 -1.73 11.06 14.09
N LEU A 13 -2.15 11.06 12.82
CA LEU A 13 -1.38 10.49 11.71
C LEU A 13 -0.04 11.20 11.57
N ILE A 14 0.00 12.54 11.64
CA ILE A 14 1.25 13.31 11.57
C ILE A 14 2.18 12.93 12.74
N ILE A 15 1.67 12.83 13.97
CA ILE A 15 2.48 12.42 15.12
C ILE A 15 3.03 11.00 14.93
N ALA A 16 2.18 10.07 14.49
CA ALA A 16 2.60 8.70 14.18
C ALA A 16 3.67 8.67 13.07
N LEU A 17 3.52 9.51 12.05
CA LEU A 17 4.48 9.67 10.95
C LEU A 17 5.81 10.24 11.41
N VAL A 18 5.84 11.12 12.41
CA VAL A 18 7.10 11.62 12.98
C VAL A 18 7.83 10.52 13.76
N ILE A 19 7.09 9.68 14.50
CA ILE A 19 7.65 8.58 15.29
C ILE A 19 8.13 7.43 14.39
N PHE A 20 7.30 6.98 13.46
CA PHE A 20 7.58 5.82 12.61
C PHE A 20 8.31 6.19 11.31
N GLY A 21 8.17 7.43 10.84
CA GLY A 21 8.65 7.89 9.55
C GLY A 21 7.66 7.61 8.40
N PRO A 22 7.53 8.51 7.40
CA PRO A 22 6.61 8.33 6.27
C PRO A 22 6.95 7.16 5.36
N GLY A 23 8.19 6.69 5.35
CA GLY A 23 8.59 5.51 4.59
C GLY A 23 8.12 4.18 5.19
N LYS A 24 7.84 4.10 6.50
CA LYS A 24 7.44 2.84 7.14
C LYS A 24 5.99 2.46 6.88
N LEU A 25 5.09 3.44 6.76
CA LEU A 25 3.68 3.17 6.43
C LEU A 25 3.49 2.41 5.10
N PRO A 26 4.07 2.85 3.96
CA PRO A 26 3.95 2.10 2.72
C PRO A 26 4.66 0.75 2.79
N GLN A 27 5.81 0.66 3.47
CA GLN A 27 6.54 -0.61 3.63
C GLN A 27 5.69 -1.68 4.36
N ILE A 28 5.02 -1.29 5.44
CA ILE A 28 4.12 -2.17 6.19
C ILE A 28 2.83 -2.42 5.39
N GLY A 29 2.29 -1.39 4.74
CA GLY A 29 1.09 -1.45 3.92
C GLY A 29 1.20 -2.39 2.72
N SER A 30 2.35 -2.42 2.02
CA SER A 30 2.59 -3.35 0.92
C SER A 30 2.57 -4.81 1.38
N GLY A 31 3.18 -5.11 2.53
CA GLY A 31 3.17 -6.46 3.11
C GLY A 31 1.78 -6.88 3.58
N LEU A 32 1.11 -6.01 4.33
CA LEU A 32 -0.26 -6.26 4.82
C LEU A 32 -1.26 -6.37 3.67
N GLY A 33 -1.14 -5.51 2.65
CA GLY A 33 -2.01 -5.52 1.47
C GLY A 33 -1.86 -6.80 0.65
N LYS A 34 -0.63 -7.32 0.53
CA LYS A 34 -0.40 -8.63 -0.09
C LYS A 34 -1.04 -9.75 0.72
N ALA A 35 -0.85 -9.76 2.05
CA ALA A 35 -1.46 -10.75 2.93
C ALA A 35 -3.00 -10.72 2.90
N ILE A 36 -3.61 -9.52 2.90
CA ILE A 36 -5.07 -9.36 2.80
C ILE A 36 -5.57 -9.84 1.43
N ARG A 37 -4.85 -9.56 0.34
CA ARG A 37 -5.20 -10.07 -0.99
C ARG A 37 -5.14 -11.60 -1.03
N ASP A 38 -4.05 -12.19 -0.55
CA ASP A 38 -3.85 -13.63 -0.54
C ASP A 38 -4.91 -14.32 0.35
N PHE A 39 -5.24 -13.71 1.49
CA PHE A 39 -6.34 -14.16 2.36
C PHE A 39 -7.70 -14.07 1.64
N LYS A 40 -8.01 -12.95 0.98
CA LYS A 40 -9.26 -12.81 0.21
C LYS A 40 -9.35 -13.87 -0.89
N LYS A 41 -8.27 -14.11 -1.64
CA LYS A 41 -8.21 -15.15 -2.70
C LYS A 41 -8.51 -16.54 -2.15
N ALA A 42 -7.89 -16.90 -1.03
CA ALA A 42 -8.10 -18.20 -0.38
C ALA A 42 -9.55 -18.37 0.13
N VAL A 43 -10.18 -17.29 0.59
CA VAL A 43 -11.54 -17.32 1.14
C VAL A 43 -12.62 -17.27 0.04
N THR A 44 -12.46 -16.45 -1.00
CA THR A 44 -13.48 -16.30 -2.05
C THR A 44 -13.27 -17.23 -3.25
N GLY A 45 -12.15 -17.93 -3.35
CA GLY A 45 -11.84 -18.81 -4.48
C GLY A 45 -11.65 -18.05 -5.81
N GLU A 46 -11.62 -16.72 -5.78
CA GLU A 46 -11.30 -15.90 -6.95
C GLU A 46 -9.79 -15.97 -7.24
N GLU A 47 -9.43 -16.51 -8.40
CA GLU A 47 -8.11 -16.36 -9.01
C GLU A 47 -7.94 -14.92 -9.52
N GLY A 48 -7.92 -13.94 -8.60
CA GLY A 48 -7.84 -12.52 -8.94
C GLY A 48 -6.41 -12.10 -9.32
N GLU A 49 -6.30 -11.47 -10.49
CA GLU A 49 -5.12 -10.98 -11.21
C GLU A 49 -4.02 -10.38 -10.32
N GLU A 50 -2.76 -10.66 -10.66
CA GLU A 50 -1.55 -10.12 -10.00
C GLU A 50 -1.22 -8.71 -10.51
N PRO A 51 -1.41 -7.63 -9.72
CA PRO A 51 -0.95 -6.29 -10.11
C PRO A 51 0.48 -6.15 -9.59
N GLY A 52 1.42 -6.58 -10.41
CA GLY A 52 2.85 -6.55 -10.09
C GLY A 52 3.78 -6.72 -11.29
N LYS A 53 3.27 -7.22 -12.43
CA LYS A 53 4.04 -7.30 -13.68
C LYS A 53 4.10 -5.97 -14.46
N GLU A 54 3.26 -4.99 -14.14
CA GLU A 54 3.14 -3.78 -14.96
C GLU A 54 4.19 -2.70 -14.67
N GLU A 55 4.81 -2.69 -13.48
CA GLU A 55 5.80 -1.65 -13.13
C GLU A 55 7.19 -1.95 -13.70
N LYS A 56 7.63 -3.23 -13.70
CA LYS A 56 8.90 -3.64 -14.34
C LYS A 56 8.88 -3.57 -15.88
N ALA A 57 7.70 -3.60 -16.50
CA ALA A 57 7.58 -3.49 -17.96
C ALA A 57 7.76 -2.06 -18.48
N LYS A 58 7.53 -1.04 -17.64
CA LYS A 58 7.67 0.38 -18.03
C LYS A 58 9.11 0.90 -17.92
N GLU A 59 9.94 0.31 -17.06
CA GLU A 59 11.38 0.64 -16.96
C GLU A 59 12.20 0.01 -18.10
N ALA A 60 11.95 -1.26 -18.47
CA ALA A 60 12.68 -1.94 -19.54
C ALA A 60 12.44 -1.35 -20.96
N SER A 61 11.35 -0.61 -21.16
CA SER A 61 11.03 0.04 -22.44
C SER A 61 11.65 1.45 -22.57
N LYS A 62 12.18 2.03 -21.47
CA LYS A 62 12.79 3.37 -21.47
C LYS A 62 14.32 3.35 -21.60
N GLU A 63 14.95 2.17 -21.45
CA GLU A 63 16.39 1.94 -21.57
C GLU A 63 16.84 1.39 -22.93
N LEU A 64 15.99 1.44 -23.97
CA LEU A 64 16.44 1.36 -25.36
C LEU A 64 16.57 2.78 -25.95
N PRO A 65 17.69 3.49 -25.69
CA PRO A 65 18.12 4.56 -26.58
C PRO A 65 18.57 3.91 -27.89
N ARG A 66 18.03 4.44 -29.01
CA ARG A 66 18.51 4.13 -30.36
C ARG A 66 19.95 4.59 -30.55
#